data_AF-A0A9N9YEW7-F1
#
_entry.id   AF-A0A9N9YEW7-F1
#
_cell.length_a   1.000
_cell.length_b   1.000
_cell.length_c   1.000
_cell.angle_alpha   90.00
_cell.angle_beta   90.00
_cell.angle_gamma   90.00
#
_symmetry.space_group_name_H-M   'P 1'
#
loop_
_entity.id
_entity.type
_entity.pdbx_description
1 polymer ?
#
loop_
_entity_poly.entity_id
_entity_poly.type
_entity_poly.pdbx_seq_one_letter_code
_entity_poly.pdbx_strand_id
1 'polypeptide(L)'
;STASRTSSISSANAAATTDADWLDVNLAGRGQRSLRGLIVRIKEGNDDSRALFQKLGFRQQGEVNYFGEIKMALDLDALQEQEWWASALEEYHEVRYEPPSVGETGAISL
;
A
#
# COMPACT_ATOMS: atom_id res chain seq x y z
N SER A 1 -55.59 25.42 2.13
CA SER A 1 -54.50 24.49 1.81
C SER A 1 -53.70 24.30 3.07
N THR A 2 -53.82 23.12 3.67
CA THR A 2 -53.32 22.76 5.00
C THR A 2 -52.22 21.72 4.79
N ALA A 3 -51.05 21.92 5.39
CA ALA A 3 -50.03 20.88 5.45
C ALA A 3 -49.42 20.85 6.87
N SER A 4 -50.07 20.07 7.72
CA SER A 4 -49.45 19.47 8.90
C SER A 4 -48.70 18.23 8.44
N ARG A 5 -47.42 18.07 8.82
CA ARG A 5 -46.79 16.76 8.94
C ARG A 5 -45.67 16.78 9.97
N THR A 6 -46.07 16.47 11.19
CA THR A 6 -45.24 15.90 12.27
C THR A 6 -44.98 14.41 11.98
N SER A 7 -44.06 13.80 12.72
CA SER A 7 -43.82 12.34 12.97
C SER A 7 -42.56 11.83 12.25
N SER A 8 -41.54 11.21 12.87
CA SER A 8 -41.39 10.63 14.20
C SER A 8 -39.90 10.44 14.50
N ILE A 9 -39.47 10.70 15.74
CA ILE A 9 -38.22 10.19 16.28
C ILE A 9 -38.53 8.83 16.91
N SER A 10 -37.93 7.76 16.39
CA SER A 10 -37.98 6.44 17.04
C SER A 10 -36.77 6.29 17.94
N SER A 11 -37.06 6.27 19.23
CA SER A 11 -36.15 5.95 20.32
C SER A 11 -35.98 4.44 20.48
N ALA A 12 -34.87 4.10 21.13
CA ALA A 12 -34.58 2.86 21.86
C ALA A 12 -34.00 1.68 21.07
N ASN A 13 -32.69 1.47 21.28
CA ASN A 13 -32.32 0.25 22.00
C ASN A 13 -31.25 0.57 23.05
N ALA A 14 -31.65 0.43 24.31
CA ALA A 14 -30.77 0.48 25.46
C ALA A 14 -30.47 -0.95 25.90
N ALA A 15 -29.19 -1.23 26.15
CA ALA A 15 -28.64 -2.14 27.17
C ALA A 15 -27.48 -2.96 26.61
N ALA A 16 -26.25 -2.57 26.99
CA ALA A 16 -25.33 -3.44 27.72
C ALA A 16 -24.05 -2.65 27.99
N THR A 17 -24.00 -2.00 29.16
CA THR A 17 -22.72 -1.74 29.82
C THR A 17 -22.05 -3.08 30.05
N THR A 18 -20.85 -3.28 29.52
CA THR A 18 -19.89 -4.21 30.09
C THR A 18 -18.52 -3.56 30.02
N ASP A 19 -18.05 -3.20 31.21
CA ASP A 19 -16.72 -2.71 31.58
C ASP A 19 -15.57 -3.44 30.88
N ALA A 20 -15.13 -2.90 29.75
CA ALA A 20 -13.80 -3.12 29.22
C ALA A 20 -13.23 -1.80 28.70
N ASP A 21 -13.17 -0.82 29.60
CA ASP A 21 -12.42 0.44 29.43
C ASP A 21 -10.91 0.16 29.53
N TRP A 22 -10.37 -0.63 28.61
CA TRP A 22 -8.94 -0.79 28.41
C TRP A 22 -8.62 -0.83 26.92
N LEU A 23 -8.06 0.29 26.45
CA LEU A 23 -7.54 0.59 25.11
C LEU A 23 -8.53 1.18 24.09
N ASP A 24 -9.23 2.25 24.46
CA ASP A 24 -9.44 3.36 23.52
C ASP A 24 -8.11 4.13 23.35
N VAL A 25 -7.13 3.47 22.72
CA VAL A 25 -6.07 4.22 22.03
C VAL A 25 -6.77 4.89 20.86
N ASN A 26 -7.08 6.16 21.11
CA ASN A 26 -7.60 7.15 20.18
C ASN A 26 -6.76 7.16 18.88
N LEU A 27 -7.09 6.24 17.96
CA LEU A 27 -6.53 6.13 16.60
C LEU A 27 -7.17 7.15 15.65
N ALA A 28 -8.18 7.89 16.09
CA ALA A 28 -8.89 8.90 15.31
C ALA A 28 -8.04 10.16 15.00
N GLY A 29 -6.80 10.23 15.50
CA GLY A 29 -5.87 11.34 15.24
C GLY A 29 -4.68 11.02 14.32
N ARG A 30 -4.50 9.76 13.86
CA ARG A 30 -3.48 9.45 12.85
C ARG A 30 -4.14 9.55 11.49
N GLY A 31 -4.06 10.72 10.85
CA GLY A 31 -4.42 10.86 9.44
C GLY A 31 -3.85 9.67 8.66
N GLN A 32 -4.71 8.94 7.96
CA GLN A 32 -4.38 7.69 7.31
C GLN A 32 -3.25 7.96 6.30
N ARG A 33 -2.00 7.70 6.67
CA ARG A 33 -0.84 7.88 5.79
C ARG A 33 -0.83 6.70 4.82
N SER A 34 -1.27 6.93 3.59
CA SER A 34 -1.19 5.93 2.52
C SER A 34 0.12 6.08 1.75
N LEU A 35 0.64 4.95 1.27
CA LEU A 35 1.71 4.94 0.27
C LEU A 35 1.09 5.37 -1.07
N ARG A 36 1.53 6.51 -1.62
CA ARG A 36 1.01 7.08 -2.88
C ARG A 36 1.78 6.61 -4.11
N GLY A 37 3.04 6.23 -3.94
CA GLY A 37 3.93 5.94 -5.06
C GLY A 37 5.32 5.52 -4.62
N LEU A 38 6.10 5.04 -5.57
CA LEU A 38 7.50 4.70 -5.41
C LEU A 38 8.36 5.66 -6.22
N ILE A 39 9.53 6.00 -5.69
CA ILE A 39 10.51 6.84 -6.38
C ILE A 39 11.85 6.13 -6.35
N VAL A 40 12.55 6.14 -7.47
CA VAL A 40 13.92 5.68 -7.59
C VAL A 40 14.81 6.80 -8.15
N ARG A 41 16.03 6.87 -7.64
CA ARG A 41 17.11 7.73 -8.16
C ARG A 41 18.14 6.85 -8.84
N ILE A 42 18.42 7.11 -10.11
CA ILE A 42 19.28 6.27 -10.94
C ILE A 42 20.30 7.18 -11.63
N LYS A 43 21.57 6.76 -11.72
CA LYS A 43 22.58 7.48 -12.51
C LYS A 43 22.12 7.62 -13.96
N GLU A 44 22.31 8.79 -14.54
CA GLU A 44 21.91 9.11 -15.92
C GLU A 44 22.45 8.08 -16.92
N GLY A 45 23.72 7.70 -16.79
CA GLY A 45 24.37 6.71 -17.65
C GLY A 45 24.09 5.24 -17.34
N ASN A 46 23.17 4.91 -16.41
CA ASN A 46 22.80 3.52 -16.13
C ASN A 46 21.56 3.15 -16.96
N ASP A 47 21.78 2.92 -18.25
CA ASP A 47 20.72 2.67 -19.23
C ASP A 47 19.95 1.38 -18.93
N ASP A 48 20.62 0.35 -18.43
CA ASP A 48 19.99 -0.94 -18.08
C ASP A 48 18.96 -0.79 -16.96
N SER A 49 19.33 -0.10 -15.88
CA SER A 49 18.40 0.15 -14.78
C SER A 49 17.25 1.05 -15.22
N ARG A 50 17.54 2.08 -16.02
CA ARG A 50 16.49 2.97 -16.58
C ARG A 50 15.49 2.17 -17.43
N ALA A 51 15.97 1.28 -18.30
CA ALA A 51 15.13 0.43 -19.12
C ALA A 51 14.29 -0.54 -18.29
N LEU A 52 14.86 -1.13 -17.23
CA LEU A 52 14.13 -1.98 -16.29
C LEU A 52 12.97 -1.23 -15.64
N PHE A 53 13.25 -0.08 -15.03
CA PHE A 53 12.21 0.67 -14.32
C PHE A 53 11.14 1.23 -15.26
N GLN A 54 11.48 1.58 -16.51
CA GLN A 54 10.49 1.91 -17.55
C GLN A 54 9.54 0.75 -17.84
N LYS A 55 10.06 -0.49 -17.97
CA LYS A 55 9.22 -1.69 -18.17
C LYS A 55 8.30 -1.97 -16.99
N LEU A 56 8.74 -1.63 -15.77
CA LEU A 56 7.94 -1.71 -14.55
C LEU A 56 6.91 -0.56 -14.40
N GLY A 57 6.85 0.37 -15.37
CA GLY A 57 5.89 1.46 -15.39
C GLY A 57 6.36 2.75 -14.72
N PHE A 58 7.60 2.82 -14.23
CA PHE A 58 8.16 4.08 -13.72
C PHE A 58 8.39 5.06 -14.86
N ARG A 59 8.12 6.34 -14.61
CA ARG A 59 8.33 7.44 -15.56
C ARG A 59 9.33 8.44 -15.01
N GLN A 60 10.18 8.98 -15.88
CA GLN A 60 11.09 10.05 -15.51
C GLN A 60 10.30 11.30 -15.11
N GLN A 61 10.69 11.93 -13.99
CA GLN A 61 10.12 13.18 -13.53
C GLN A 61 11.22 14.23 -13.45
N GLY A 62 11.15 15.20 -14.38
CA GLY A 62 12.11 16.29 -14.47
C GLY A 62 13.45 15.87 -15.07
N GLU A 63 14.46 16.69 -14.83
CA GLU A 63 15.80 16.57 -15.40
C GLU A 63 16.78 15.88 -14.45
N VAL A 64 18.01 15.68 -14.95
CA VAL A 64 19.12 15.14 -14.18
C VAL A 64 19.52 16.12 -13.08
N ASN A 65 19.70 15.63 -11.86
CA ASN A 65 20.16 16.46 -10.74
C ASN A 65 21.67 16.72 -10.80
N TYR A 66 22.18 17.55 -9.89
CA TYR A 66 23.61 17.87 -9.82
C TYR A 66 24.53 16.67 -9.53
N PHE A 67 23.97 15.55 -9.06
CA PHE A 67 24.70 14.30 -8.84
C PHE A 67 24.73 13.40 -10.09
N GLY A 68 24.18 13.84 -11.22
CA GLY A 68 24.07 13.02 -12.42
C GLY A 68 23.03 11.90 -12.26
N GLU A 69 21.98 12.12 -11.47
CA GLU A 69 20.89 11.16 -11.26
C GLU A 69 19.56 11.66 -11.82
N ILE A 70 18.83 10.74 -12.45
CA ILE A 70 17.46 10.91 -12.89
C ILE A 70 16.52 10.48 -11.77
N LYS A 71 15.43 11.23 -11.58
CA LYS A 71 14.29 10.79 -10.77
C LYS A 71 13.31 10.04 -11.64
N MET A 72 13.00 8.79 -11.27
CA MET A 72 11.88 8.05 -11.85
C MET A 72 10.84 7.75 -10.77
N ALA A 73 9.56 7.83 -11.11
CA ALA A 73 8.46 7.63 -10.17
C ALA A 73 7.40 6.70 -10.75
N LEU A 74 6.81 5.89 -9.88
CA LEU A 74 5.63 5.08 -10.12
C LEU A 74 4.51 5.59 -9.23
N ASP A 75 3.40 5.97 -9.84
CA ASP A 75 2.18 6.36 -9.12
C ASP A 75 1.31 5.11 -8.91
N LEU A 76 1.02 4.77 -7.66
CA LEU A 76 0.29 3.55 -7.34
C LEU A 76 -1.20 3.67 -7.68
N ASP A 77 -1.76 4.88 -7.65
CA ASP A 77 -3.16 5.06 -7.99
C ASP A 77 -3.35 4.88 -9.49
N ALA A 78 -2.45 5.44 -10.30
CA ALA A 78 -2.45 5.23 -11.75
C ALA A 78 -2.15 3.77 -12.14
N LEU A 79 -1.45 3.02 -11.28
CA LEU A 79 -1.19 1.59 -11.50
C LEU A 79 -2.44 0.75 -11.19
N GLN A 80 -3.20 1.12 -10.15
CA GLN A 80 -4.46 0.47 -9.80
C GLN A 80 -5.54 0.61 -10.88
N GLU A 81 -5.48 1.68 -11.68
CA GLU A 81 -6.39 1.91 -12.80
C GLU A 81 -6.13 0.99 -14.01
N GLN A 82 -5.02 0.24 -14.02
CA GLN A 82 -4.68 -0.63 -15.15
C GLN A 82 -5.51 -1.92 -15.14
N GLU A 83 -6.03 -2.34 -16.31
CA GLU A 83 -6.91 -3.51 -16.43
C GLU A 83 -6.27 -4.81 -15.92
N TRP A 84 -4.94 -4.96 -16.08
CA TRP A 84 -4.21 -6.15 -15.62
C TRP A 84 -3.94 -6.16 -14.11
N TRP A 85 -4.09 -5.04 -13.41
CA TRP A 85 -3.77 -4.92 -11.99
C TRP A 85 -4.66 -5.81 -11.11
N ALA A 86 -5.94 -5.94 -11.49
CA ALA A 86 -6.87 -6.81 -10.80
C ALA A 86 -6.41 -8.29 -10.83
N SER A 87 -5.94 -8.77 -11.98
CA SER A 87 -5.44 -10.14 -12.13
C SER A 87 -4.12 -10.36 -11.38
N ALA A 88 -3.25 -9.36 -11.30
CA ALA A 88 -1.99 -9.45 -10.56
C ALA A 88 -2.21 -9.64 -9.04
N LEU A 89 -3.28 -9.04 -8.48
CA LEU A 89 -3.65 -9.22 -7.08
C LEU A 89 -4.17 -10.63 -6.78
N GLU A 90 -4.86 -11.26 -7.72
CA GLU A 90 -5.35 -12.64 -7.57
C GLU A 90 -4.22 -13.67 -7.62
N GLU A 91 -3.13 -13.38 -8.37
CA GLU A 91 -1.96 -14.26 -8.48
C GLU A 91 -0.95 -14.10 -7.32
N TYR A 92 -1.06 -13.01 -6.56
CA TYR A 92 -0.21 -12.76 -5.40
C TYR A 92 -0.43 -13.82 -4.31
N HIS A 93 0.65 -14.50 -3.92
CA HIS A 93 0.67 -15.36 -2.74
C HIS A 93 1.92 -15.10 -1.90
N GLU A 94 1.74 -15.00 -0.59
CA GLU A 94 2.84 -14.85 0.35
C GLU A 94 3.55 -16.19 0.55
N VAL A 95 4.85 -16.25 0.21
CA VAL A 95 5.68 -17.41 0.51
C VAL A 95 6.37 -17.17 1.84
N ARG A 96 5.96 -17.91 2.87
CA ARG A 96 6.65 -17.89 4.15
C ARG A 96 8.03 -18.50 3.99
N TYR A 97 9.07 -17.75 4.35
CA TYR A 97 10.41 -18.33 4.44
C TYR A 97 10.45 -19.33 5.59
N GLU A 98 10.50 -20.61 5.27
CA GLU A 98 10.89 -21.64 6.22
C GLU A 98 12.41 -21.81 6.15
N PRO A 99 13.15 -21.48 7.22
CA PRO A 99 14.57 -21.77 7.23
C PRO A 99 14.75 -23.28 7.07
N PRO A 100 15.73 -23.73 6.25
CA PRO A 100 15.98 -25.15 6.09
C PRO A 100 16.22 -25.77 7.47
N SER A 101 15.62 -26.94 7.71
CA SER A 101 15.86 -27.68 8.94
C SER A 101 17.37 -27.94 9.03
N VAL A 102 18.01 -27.39 10.05
CA VAL A 102 19.41 -27.65 10.34
C VAL A 102 19.48 -29.11 10.80
N GLY A 103 19.72 -30.02 9.86
CA GLY A 103 20.17 -31.36 10.20
C GLY A 103 21.47 -31.24 10.98
N GLU A 104 21.67 -32.10 11.98
CA GLU A 104 22.79 -32.07 12.95
C GLU A 104 24.20 -32.20 12.35
N THR A 105 24.36 -32.06 11.03
CA THR A 105 25.65 -31.94 10.36
C THR A 105 25.57 -30.75 9.43
N GLY A 106 26.31 -29.69 9.75
CA GLY A 106 26.37 -28.41 9.05
C GLY A 106 26.96 -28.48 7.63
N ALA A 107 26.33 -29.26 6.76
CA ALA A 107 26.63 -29.32 5.34
C ALA A 107 25.34 -29.05 4.56
N ILE A 108 25.26 -27.86 3.97
CA ILE A 108 24.25 -27.50 2.98
C ILE A 108 24.60 -28.32 1.72
N SER A 109 23.83 -29.35 1.41
CA SER A 109 24.00 -30.10 0.16
C SER A 109 23.27 -29.33 -0.95
N LEU A 110 24.01 -28.98 -2.01
CA LEU A 110 23.52 -28.35 -3.25
C LEU A 110 23.06 -29.40 -4.25
#